data_AF-A0A3D3HGF2-F1
#
_entry.id   AF-A0A3D3HGF2-F1
#
_cell.length_a   1.000
_cell.length_b   1.000
_cell.length_c   1.000
_cell.angle_alpha   90.00
_cell.angle_beta   90.00
_cell.angle_gamma   90.00
#
_symmetry.space_group_name_H-M   'P 1'
#
loop_
_entity.id
_entity.type
_entity.pdbx_description
1 polymer ?
#
loop_
_entity_poly.entity_id
_entity_poly.type
_entity_poly.pdbx_seq_one_letter_code
_entity_poly.pdbx_strand_id
1 'polypeptide(L)'
;MKSITKSYSFVSLVALMTFVPMTLNGQIKVFDNGNVGIKYTTSTPLSKLVLNSQGYSTWDAHFYTGIRSSSGGSFFTLIEPGTGNGLNIISIQAQAKLGANNYLVGVKGGVTNSTALTNGRSYGVYGIAGNATSGYNYGVYGFLYGVNNGAAIFGTSTGDVPIPGKYAGYFSGNVYISGSIWYATNLVTNSDEKIKTNIKPLTVSDASGIIASLNPVKYNLKQREITSVDSTSARNLYDPNSEFFKKPKYGFVAQEMKEVYPDLVYTGNDGNLGIDYTGLIPIMVETIQEQQRKINELEALIRKISLQLGSMPEER
;
A
#
# COMPACT_ATOMS: atom_id res chain seq x y z
N MET A 1 -0.56 -106.28 -46.76
CA MET A 1 -0.12 -105.59 -45.54
C MET A 1 -1.24 -104.67 -45.07
N LYS A 2 -1.70 -104.87 -43.83
CA LYS A 2 -2.66 -104.01 -43.12
C LYS A 2 -2.02 -102.67 -42.74
N SER A 3 -2.80 -101.59 -42.76
CA SER A 3 -2.81 -100.49 -41.77
C SER A 3 -3.94 -99.52 -42.16
N ILE A 4 -5.17 -99.67 -41.68
CA ILE A 4 -5.73 -99.18 -40.41
C ILE A 4 -5.53 -97.66 -40.19
N THR A 5 -6.65 -96.97 -40.38
CA THR A 5 -7.09 -95.63 -39.96
C THR A 5 -6.56 -95.09 -38.62
N LYS A 6 -6.30 -93.78 -38.58
CA LYS A 6 -6.67 -92.92 -37.44
C LYS A 6 -7.02 -91.50 -37.90
N SER A 7 -8.25 -91.10 -37.58
CA SER A 7 -8.78 -89.74 -37.64
C SER A 7 -8.24 -88.93 -36.47
N TYR A 8 -7.82 -87.69 -36.73
CA TYR A 8 -7.72 -86.64 -35.72
C TYR A 8 -8.27 -85.34 -36.30
N SER A 9 -9.45 -84.97 -35.82
CA SER A 9 -9.99 -83.61 -35.90
C SER A 9 -9.07 -82.69 -35.10
N PHE A 10 -8.54 -81.65 -35.73
CA PHE A 10 -7.92 -80.54 -35.01
C PHE A 10 -8.66 -79.27 -35.43
N VAL A 11 -9.63 -78.91 -34.58
CA VAL A 11 -10.27 -77.60 -34.53
C VAL A 11 -9.15 -76.57 -34.43
N SER A 12 -8.86 -75.86 -35.52
CA SER A 12 -7.96 -74.71 -35.46
C SER A 12 -8.74 -73.56 -34.83
N LEU A 13 -8.49 -73.37 -33.54
CA LEU A 13 -8.93 -72.26 -32.72
C LEU A 13 -8.64 -70.93 -33.44
N VAL A 14 -9.65 -70.28 -34.01
CA VAL A 14 -9.53 -68.89 -34.46
C VAL A 14 -9.42 -68.05 -33.18
N ALA A 15 -8.20 -67.68 -32.83
CA ALA A 15 -7.94 -66.71 -31.78
C ALA A 15 -8.52 -65.37 -32.25
N LEU A 16 -9.74 -65.06 -31.80
CA LEU A 16 -10.34 -63.75 -31.91
C LEU A 16 -9.48 -62.81 -31.06
N MET A 17 -8.48 -62.16 -31.66
CA MET A 17 -7.73 -61.08 -31.03
C MET A 17 -8.70 -59.94 -30.76
N THR A 18 -9.33 -59.95 -29.59
CA THR A 18 -10.00 -58.78 -29.05
C THR A 18 -8.91 -57.75 -28.78
N PHE A 19 -8.72 -56.83 -29.73
CA PHE A 19 -7.97 -55.62 -29.53
C PHE A 19 -8.71 -54.81 -28.46
N VAL A 20 -8.34 -54.98 -27.19
CA VAL A 20 -8.74 -54.03 -26.15
C VAL A 20 -7.87 -52.80 -26.41
N PRO A 21 -8.43 -51.65 -26.84
CA PRO A 21 -7.62 -50.45 -26.95
C PRO A 21 -7.16 -50.07 -25.54
N MET A 22 -5.92 -50.39 -25.20
CA MET A 22 -5.29 -49.81 -24.03
C MET A 22 -5.19 -48.31 -24.30
N THR A 23 -6.02 -47.53 -23.61
CA THR A 23 -5.90 -46.07 -23.64
C THR A 23 -4.59 -45.70 -22.98
N LEU A 24 -3.53 -45.61 -23.77
CA LEU A 24 -2.32 -44.86 -23.43
C LEU A 24 -2.76 -43.41 -23.28
N ASN A 25 -3.09 -43.01 -22.05
CA ASN A 25 -3.32 -41.60 -21.75
C ASN A 25 -1.96 -40.90 -21.84
N GLY A 26 -1.64 -40.41 -23.04
CA GLY A 26 -0.49 -39.53 -23.24
C GLY A 26 -0.54 -38.41 -22.19
N GLN A 27 0.60 -38.08 -21.59
CA GLN A 27 0.67 -36.97 -20.64
C GLN A 27 0.47 -35.61 -21.33
N ILE A 28 0.60 -35.59 -22.67
CA ILE A 28 0.37 -34.45 -23.55
C ILE A 28 -0.53 -34.91 -24.71
N LYS A 29 -1.53 -34.10 -25.08
CA LYS A 29 -2.36 -34.31 -26.26
C LYS A 29 -2.57 -33.01 -27.02
N VAL A 30 -2.42 -33.07 -28.34
CA VAL A 30 -2.91 -32.05 -29.27
C VAL A 30 -4.29 -32.47 -29.74
N PHE A 31 -5.27 -31.57 -29.64
CA PHE A 31 -6.66 -31.80 -30.02
C PHE A 31 -6.93 -31.35 -31.46
N ASP A 32 -8.04 -31.79 -32.05
CA ASP A 32 -8.37 -31.51 -33.46
C ASP A 32 -8.49 -30.01 -33.77
N ASN A 33 -8.78 -29.17 -32.76
CA ASN A 33 -8.82 -27.72 -32.89
C ASN A 33 -7.43 -27.05 -32.74
N GLY A 34 -6.36 -27.83 -32.60
CA GLY A 34 -4.98 -27.35 -32.41
C GLY A 34 -4.61 -27.02 -30.97
N ASN A 35 -5.54 -27.11 -30.00
CA ASN A 35 -5.24 -26.86 -28.60
C ASN A 35 -4.39 -27.99 -28.00
N VAL A 36 -3.59 -27.66 -26.97
CA VAL A 36 -2.69 -28.60 -26.31
C VAL A 36 -3.07 -28.75 -24.84
N GLY A 37 -3.27 -29.99 -24.39
CA GLY A 37 -3.49 -30.33 -23.00
C GLY A 37 -2.34 -31.15 -22.42
N ILE A 38 -1.83 -30.72 -21.27
CA ILE A 38 -0.87 -31.45 -20.44
C ILE A 38 -1.61 -31.94 -19.21
N LYS A 39 -1.56 -33.26 -18.92
CA LYS A 39 -2.36 -33.90 -17.87
C LYS A 39 -3.87 -33.61 -18.02
N TYR A 40 -4.32 -33.36 -19.25
CA TYR A 40 -5.71 -33.12 -19.62
C TYR A 40 -5.91 -33.57 -21.08
N THR A 41 -6.38 -34.80 -21.29
CA THR A 41 -6.34 -35.47 -22.61
C THR A 41 -7.67 -36.08 -23.05
N THR A 42 -8.71 -36.02 -22.22
CA THR A 42 -9.98 -36.71 -22.44
C THR A 42 -11.02 -35.86 -23.17
N SER A 43 -10.89 -34.53 -23.16
CA SER A 43 -11.86 -33.60 -23.75
C SER A 43 -11.17 -32.35 -24.27
N THR A 44 -11.76 -31.71 -25.30
CA THR A 44 -11.18 -30.55 -25.98
C THR A 44 -11.04 -29.34 -25.03
N PRO A 45 -9.84 -28.80 -24.84
CA PRO A 45 -9.60 -27.64 -23.97
C PRO A 45 -10.30 -26.37 -24.47
N LEU A 46 -10.73 -25.52 -23.52
CA LEU A 46 -11.28 -24.19 -23.79
C LEU A 46 -10.19 -23.14 -24.07
N SER A 47 -9.02 -23.29 -23.45
CA SER A 47 -7.82 -22.47 -23.72
C SER A 47 -6.89 -23.18 -24.70
N LYS A 48 -6.06 -22.42 -25.44
CA LYS A 48 -5.11 -22.98 -26.42
C LYS A 48 -4.05 -23.88 -25.78
N LEU A 49 -3.62 -23.55 -24.56
CA LEU A 49 -2.71 -24.38 -23.76
C LEU A 49 -3.28 -24.58 -22.34
N VAL A 50 -3.42 -25.83 -21.91
CA VAL A 50 -3.91 -26.14 -20.56
C VAL A 50 -3.03 -27.13 -19.81
N LEU A 51 -2.96 -26.95 -18.48
CA LEU A 51 -2.43 -27.94 -17.54
C LEU A 51 -3.51 -28.36 -16.56
N ASN A 52 -3.81 -29.66 -16.52
CA ASN A 52 -4.59 -30.33 -15.46
C ASN A 52 -6.04 -29.80 -15.25
N SER A 53 -6.57 -29.01 -16.20
CA SER A 53 -7.97 -28.56 -16.23
C SER A 53 -8.36 -28.14 -17.65
N GLN A 54 -9.65 -27.90 -17.88
CA GLN A 54 -10.19 -27.51 -19.20
C GLN A 54 -9.84 -26.07 -19.63
N GLY A 55 -9.38 -25.21 -18.71
CA GLY A 55 -9.15 -23.79 -18.97
C GLY A 55 -10.43 -22.95 -19.07
N TYR A 56 -10.30 -21.76 -19.64
CA TYR A 56 -11.39 -20.79 -19.83
C TYR A 56 -11.31 -20.20 -21.24
N SER A 57 -12.45 -19.98 -21.89
CA SER A 57 -12.51 -19.45 -23.26
C SER A 57 -11.99 -18.01 -23.40
N THR A 58 -11.89 -17.27 -22.29
CA THR A 58 -11.34 -15.90 -22.25
C THR A 58 -9.82 -15.86 -22.05
N TRP A 59 -9.17 -17.02 -21.93
CA TRP A 59 -7.73 -17.14 -21.68
C TRP A 59 -7.09 -18.06 -22.71
N ASP A 60 -5.97 -17.62 -23.30
CA ASP A 60 -5.21 -18.44 -24.25
C ASP A 60 -4.42 -19.56 -23.55
N ALA A 61 -3.94 -19.33 -22.32
CA ALA A 61 -3.25 -20.33 -21.53
C ALA A 61 -3.82 -20.42 -20.11
N HIS A 62 -3.98 -21.63 -19.59
CA HIS A 62 -4.50 -21.86 -18.25
C HIS A 62 -3.76 -22.99 -17.52
N PHE A 63 -3.13 -22.66 -16.40
CA PHE A 63 -2.37 -23.62 -15.59
C PHE A 63 -3.04 -23.84 -14.23
N TYR A 64 -3.69 -24.99 -14.05
CA TYR A 64 -4.29 -25.36 -12.76
C TYR A 64 -3.40 -26.35 -12.01
N THR A 65 -2.67 -25.86 -11.00
CA THR A 65 -1.69 -26.67 -10.26
C THR A 65 -2.28 -27.53 -9.12
N GLY A 66 -3.60 -27.48 -8.91
CA GLY A 66 -4.30 -28.26 -7.88
C GLY A 66 -4.19 -27.72 -6.45
N ILE A 67 -4.81 -28.45 -5.51
CA ILE A 67 -4.76 -28.19 -4.06
C ILE A 67 -3.38 -28.58 -3.52
N ARG A 68 -2.84 -27.81 -2.56
CA ARG A 68 -1.59 -28.11 -1.86
C ARG A 68 -1.82 -28.44 -0.39
N SER A 69 -1.07 -29.41 0.12
CA SER A 69 -1.02 -29.81 1.54
C SER A 69 0.29 -29.41 2.23
N SER A 70 1.21 -28.74 1.53
CA SER A 70 2.50 -28.27 2.04
C SER A 70 2.97 -27.01 1.28
N SER A 71 4.05 -26.38 1.75
CA SER A 71 4.68 -25.21 1.12
C SER A 71 5.10 -25.50 -0.33
N GLY A 72 4.83 -24.57 -1.25
CA GLY A 72 5.22 -24.72 -2.65
C GLY A 72 4.73 -23.57 -3.55
N GLY A 73 5.17 -23.57 -4.81
CA GLY A 73 4.86 -22.54 -5.83
C GLY A 73 4.28 -23.14 -7.11
N SER A 74 3.53 -22.33 -7.88
CA SER A 74 2.90 -22.77 -9.15
C SER A 74 3.75 -22.48 -10.37
N PHE A 75 4.56 -21.42 -10.33
CA PHE A 75 5.43 -20.99 -11.42
C PHE A 75 6.69 -20.36 -10.80
N PHE A 76 7.86 -20.77 -11.29
CA PHE A 76 9.15 -20.27 -10.82
C PHE A 76 10.06 -20.02 -12.03
N THR A 77 10.67 -18.85 -12.08
CA THR A 77 11.66 -18.47 -13.08
C THR A 77 12.94 -18.03 -12.38
N LEU A 78 14.08 -18.44 -12.91
CA LEU A 78 15.40 -18.04 -12.44
C LEU A 78 16.25 -17.72 -13.65
N ILE A 79 16.95 -16.59 -13.59
CA ILE A 79 18.02 -16.27 -14.53
C ILE A 79 19.31 -16.15 -13.72
N GLU A 80 20.32 -16.91 -14.13
CA GLU A 80 21.66 -16.84 -13.56
C GLU A 80 22.38 -15.55 -13.98
N PRO A 81 23.41 -15.10 -13.24
CA PRO A 81 24.17 -13.92 -13.59
C PRO A 81 24.73 -13.97 -15.03
N GLY A 82 24.47 -12.92 -15.80
CA GLY A 82 25.03 -12.76 -17.15
C GLY A 82 26.51 -12.33 -17.12
N THR A 83 27.21 -12.49 -18.24
CA THR A 83 28.66 -12.20 -18.37
C THR A 83 28.99 -10.78 -18.85
N GLY A 84 27.99 -9.95 -19.19
CA GLY A 84 28.19 -8.58 -19.69
C GLY A 84 27.98 -7.48 -18.65
N ASN A 85 28.46 -6.26 -18.95
CA ASN A 85 28.33 -5.09 -18.08
C ASN A 85 27.21 -4.14 -18.58
N GLY A 86 26.38 -3.63 -17.67
CA GLY A 86 25.33 -2.64 -17.99
C GLY A 86 24.14 -3.19 -18.77
N LEU A 87 23.88 -4.50 -18.73
CA LEU A 87 22.79 -5.14 -19.48
C LEU A 87 21.48 -5.16 -18.67
N ASN A 88 20.35 -4.97 -19.36
CA ASN A 88 19.01 -5.17 -18.78
C ASN A 88 18.58 -6.63 -18.95
N ILE A 89 18.64 -7.41 -17.87
CA ILE A 89 18.24 -8.82 -17.86
C ILE A 89 16.83 -8.93 -17.27
N ILE A 90 15.89 -9.52 -18.01
CA ILE A 90 14.46 -9.57 -17.65
C ILE A 90 13.99 -11.02 -17.55
N SER A 91 13.49 -11.43 -16.38
CA SER A 91 12.96 -12.79 -16.15
C SER A 91 11.56 -12.99 -16.73
N ILE A 92 10.68 -12.02 -16.53
CA ILE A 92 9.31 -12.04 -17.03
C ILE A 92 9.01 -10.64 -17.56
N GLN A 93 8.52 -10.55 -18.80
CA GLN A 93 8.00 -9.33 -19.40
C GLN A 93 6.54 -9.53 -19.76
N ALA A 94 5.67 -8.66 -19.27
CA ALA A 94 4.25 -8.63 -19.60
C ALA A 94 3.87 -7.23 -20.09
N GLN A 95 3.21 -7.16 -21.23
CA GLN A 95 2.81 -5.89 -21.84
C GLN A 95 1.47 -6.06 -22.56
N ALA A 96 0.60 -5.07 -22.42
CA ALA A 96 -0.59 -4.92 -23.24
C ALA A 96 -0.48 -3.63 -24.05
N LYS A 97 -0.75 -3.69 -25.36
CA LYS A 97 -0.74 -2.52 -26.24
C LYS A 97 -2.10 -1.84 -26.21
N LEU A 98 -2.11 -0.52 -26.00
CA LEU A 98 -3.35 0.23 -25.91
C LEU A 98 -4.02 0.43 -27.28
N GLY A 99 -5.35 0.28 -27.28
CA GLY A 99 -6.27 0.79 -28.29
C GLY A 99 -7.37 1.62 -27.62
N ALA A 100 -8.01 2.53 -28.35
CA ALA A 100 -9.02 3.44 -27.79
C ALA A 100 -10.14 2.66 -27.04
N ASN A 101 -10.62 3.23 -25.93
CA ASN A 101 -11.74 2.72 -25.12
C ASN A 101 -11.55 1.34 -24.47
N ASN A 102 -10.31 0.92 -24.17
CA ASN A 102 -10.03 -0.34 -23.50
C ASN A 102 -9.43 -0.16 -22.09
N TYR A 103 -9.75 -1.07 -21.19
CA TYR A 103 -9.10 -1.22 -19.87
C TYR A 103 -8.11 -2.37 -19.96
N LEU A 104 -6.82 -2.05 -19.92
CA LEU A 104 -5.76 -3.02 -20.14
C LEU A 104 -4.90 -3.17 -18.90
N VAL A 105 -4.59 -4.41 -18.56
CA VAL A 105 -3.78 -4.77 -17.41
C VAL A 105 -2.62 -5.61 -17.90
N GLY A 106 -1.39 -5.18 -17.64
CA GLY A 106 -0.19 -5.95 -17.97
C GLY A 106 -0.04 -7.16 -17.04
N VAL A 107 -0.08 -6.93 -15.73
CA VAL A 107 -0.02 -7.97 -14.69
C VAL A 107 -1.11 -7.69 -13.66
N LYS A 108 -1.93 -8.69 -13.35
CA LYS A 108 -2.94 -8.64 -12.28
C LYS A 108 -2.59 -9.62 -11.18
N GLY A 109 -2.08 -9.12 -10.05
CA GLY A 109 -1.89 -9.91 -8.82
C GLY A 109 -3.15 -9.88 -7.97
N GLY A 110 -3.54 -11.02 -7.38
CA GLY A 110 -4.74 -11.09 -6.55
C GLY A 110 -4.69 -12.28 -5.60
N VAL A 111 -4.78 -12.02 -4.31
CA VAL A 111 -4.90 -13.02 -3.25
C VAL A 111 -6.00 -12.52 -2.32
N THR A 112 -7.17 -13.14 -2.40
CA THR A 112 -8.38 -12.71 -1.68
C THR A 112 -9.17 -13.93 -1.22
N ASN A 113 -9.94 -13.77 -0.15
CA ASN A 113 -10.96 -14.71 0.28
C ASN A 113 -12.31 -14.01 0.29
N SER A 114 -13.40 -14.73 0.02
CA SER A 114 -14.75 -14.15 -0.01
C SER A 114 -15.24 -13.69 1.36
N THR A 115 -14.66 -14.23 2.43
CA THR A 115 -14.94 -13.89 3.82
C THR A 115 -13.66 -13.56 4.57
N ALA A 116 -13.76 -12.70 5.58
CA ALA A 116 -12.63 -12.35 6.43
C ALA A 116 -12.13 -13.59 7.19
N LEU A 117 -10.81 -13.80 7.18
CA LEU A 117 -10.14 -14.84 7.95
C LEU A 117 -9.46 -14.22 9.17
N THR A 118 -9.39 -14.96 10.27
CA THR A 118 -8.71 -14.55 11.51
C THR A 118 -7.24 -14.98 11.57
N ASN A 119 -6.79 -15.78 10.62
CA ASN A 119 -5.41 -16.23 10.48
C ASN A 119 -5.00 -16.22 9.00
N GLY A 120 -3.71 -15.97 8.74
CA GLY A 120 -3.13 -15.91 7.40
C GLY A 120 -2.71 -14.49 7.00
N ARG A 121 -1.94 -14.40 5.92
CA ARG A 121 -1.52 -13.14 5.30
C ARG A 121 -1.71 -13.27 3.79
N SER A 122 -2.20 -12.20 3.17
CA SER A 122 -2.37 -12.13 1.72
C SER A 122 -1.41 -11.10 1.16
N TYR A 123 -0.58 -11.51 0.19
CA TYR A 123 0.33 -10.64 -0.53
C TYR A 123 -0.09 -10.65 -1.99
N GLY A 124 -0.70 -9.56 -2.48
CA GLY A 124 -1.04 -9.45 -3.90
C GLY A 124 0.22 -9.41 -4.78
N VAL A 125 1.23 -8.66 -4.32
CA VAL A 125 2.59 -8.59 -4.90
C VAL A 125 3.59 -8.53 -3.75
N TYR A 126 4.68 -9.28 -3.84
CA TYR A 126 5.77 -9.27 -2.86
C TYR A 126 7.08 -8.96 -3.60
N GLY A 127 7.46 -7.68 -3.66
CA GLY A 127 8.66 -7.21 -4.34
C GLY A 127 9.88 -7.18 -3.43
N ILE A 128 11.01 -7.71 -3.90
CA ILE A 128 12.30 -7.68 -3.20
C ILE A 128 13.37 -7.23 -4.19
N ALA A 129 14.19 -6.26 -3.80
CA ALA A 129 15.39 -5.87 -4.52
C ALA A 129 16.46 -5.45 -3.50
N GLY A 130 17.73 -5.76 -3.76
CA GLY A 130 18.81 -5.42 -2.82
C GLY A 130 20.20 -5.81 -3.31
N ASN A 131 21.21 -5.24 -2.65
CA ASN A 131 22.64 -5.51 -2.83
C ASN A 131 23.19 -5.35 -4.27
N ALA A 132 22.55 -4.53 -5.09
CA ALA A 132 23.17 -3.97 -6.29
C ALA A 132 24.03 -2.74 -5.92
N THR A 133 24.08 -1.71 -6.77
CA THR A 133 24.76 -0.44 -6.46
C THR A 133 24.00 0.36 -5.40
N SER A 134 24.73 1.05 -4.51
CA SER A 134 24.12 1.94 -3.50
C SER A 134 23.20 2.97 -4.16
N GLY A 135 21.96 3.06 -3.69
CA GLY A 135 20.91 3.92 -4.26
C GLY A 135 20.07 3.31 -5.40
N TYR A 136 20.44 2.13 -5.93
CA TYR A 136 19.80 1.51 -7.10
C TYR A 136 19.16 0.15 -6.77
N ASN A 137 18.28 0.13 -5.77
CA ASN A 137 17.56 -1.08 -5.35
C ASN A 137 16.08 -0.73 -5.16
N TYR A 138 15.23 -1.09 -6.12
CA TYR A 138 13.80 -0.73 -6.12
C TYR A 138 12.95 -2.00 -5.96
N GLY A 139 12.33 -2.19 -4.80
CA GLY A 139 11.37 -3.31 -4.62
C GLY A 139 10.14 -3.17 -5.52
N VAL A 140 9.73 -1.92 -5.80
CA VAL A 140 8.74 -1.57 -6.81
C VAL A 140 9.22 -0.29 -7.50
N TYR A 141 9.36 -0.32 -8.83
CA TYR A 141 9.68 0.85 -9.64
C TYR A 141 8.46 1.24 -10.46
N GLY A 142 7.81 2.35 -10.10
CA GLY A 142 6.72 2.94 -10.86
C GLY A 142 7.23 4.09 -11.72
N PHE A 143 6.83 4.13 -13.00
CA PHE A 143 7.10 5.27 -13.88
C PHE A 143 5.88 5.62 -14.73
N LEU A 144 5.39 6.85 -14.60
CA LEU A 144 4.26 7.37 -15.38
C LEU A 144 4.74 8.00 -16.70
N TYR A 145 4.76 7.18 -17.75
CA TYR A 145 5.13 7.58 -19.11
C TYR A 145 4.05 8.43 -19.79
N GLY A 146 4.46 9.31 -20.72
CA GLY A 146 3.57 10.13 -21.55
C GLY A 146 3.20 11.47 -20.91
N VAL A 147 2.20 12.15 -21.48
CA VAL A 147 1.80 13.52 -21.09
C VAL A 147 0.54 13.58 -20.23
N ASN A 148 -0.23 12.49 -20.18
CA ASN A 148 -1.50 12.46 -19.46
C ASN A 148 -1.30 12.37 -17.94
N ASN A 149 -2.29 12.88 -17.22
CA ASN A 149 -2.38 12.81 -15.77
C ASN A 149 -2.52 11.36 -15.29
N GLY A 150 -2.05 11.11 -14.07
CA GLY A 150 -2.08 9.81 -13.43
C GLY A 150 -1.09 9.72 -12.27
N ALA A 151 -0.87 8.51 -11.78
CA ALA A 151 0.17 8.22 -10.80
C ALA A 151 1.01 7.02 -11.23
N ALA A 152 2.31 7.06 -10.94
CA ALA A 152 3.18 5.92 -11.17
C ALA A 152 2.88 4.77 -10.19
N ILE A 153 2.49 5.11 -8.95
CA ILE A 153 1.92 4.21 -7.95
C ILE A 153 0.60 4.79 -7.46
N PHE A 154 -0.49 4.03 -7.58
CA PHE A 154 -1.81 4.42 -7.10
C PHE A 154 -2.28 3.46 -6.01
N GLY A 155 -2.57 3.99 -4.82
CA GLY A 155 -3.18 3.24 -3.71
C GLY A 155 -4.60 3.73 -3.46
N THR A 156 -5.53 2.82 -3.19
CA THR A 156 -6.95 3.16 -2.97
C THR A 156 -7.63 2.16 -2.05
N SER A 157 -8.62 2.62 -1.28
CA SER A 157 -9.55 1.77 -0.52
C SER A 157 -10.94 1.68 -1.15
N THR A 158 -11.21 2.44 -2.22
CA THR A 158 -12.56 2.60 -2.81
C THR A 158 -12.61 2.31 -4.31
N GLY A 159 -11.46 2.20 -4.98
CA GLY A 159 -11.34 1.96 -6.42
C GLY A 159 -10.74 3.13 -7.20
N ASP A 160 -10.95 3.12 -8.51
CA ASP A 160 -10.37 4.09 -9.44
C ASP A 160 -10.99 5.48 -9.27
N VAL A 161 -10.14 6.52 -9.29
CA VAL A 161 -10.56 7.94 -9.26
C VAL A 161 -9.78 8.74 -10.31
N PRO A 162 -10.38 9.80 -10.89
CA PRO A 162 -9.65 10.68 -11.80
C PRO A 162 -8.57 11.47 -11.05
N ILE A 163 -7.34 11.43 -11.57
CA ILE A 163 -6.17 12.10 -10.96
C ILE A 163 -5.90 13.41 -11.69
N PRO A 164 -5.90 14.58 -11.01
CA PRO A 164 -5.82 15.90 -11.65
C PRO A 164 -4.40 16.35 -12.03
N GLY A 165 -3.41 15.45 -12.06
CA GLY A 165 -2.01 15.78 -12.34
C GLY A 165 -1.13 14.55 -12.56
N LYS A 166 0.18 14.75 -12.75
CA LYS A 166 1.18 13.68 -12.85
C LYS A 166 1.92 13.50 -11.53
N TYR A 167 1.78 12.33 -10.93
CA TYR A 167 2.39 12.04 -9.62
C TYR A 167 3.24 10.78 -9.66
N ALA A 168 4.31 10.74 -8.84
CA ALA A 168 5.03 9.49 -8.58
C ALA A 168 4.19 8.56 -7.68
N GLY A 169 3.43 9.12 -6.75
CA GLY A 169 2.49 8.39 -5.90
C GLY A 169 1.22 9.20 -5.67
N TYR A 170 0.06 8.54 -5.73
CA TYR A 170 -1.23 9.11 -5.37
C TYR A 170 -2.01 8.10 -4.54
N PHE A 171 -2.50 8.52 -3.37
CA PHE A 171 -3.22 7.66 -2.44
C PHE A 171 -4.63 8.22 -2.21
N SER A 172 -5.64 7.50 -2.70
CA SER A 172 -7.05 7.81 -2.45
C SER A 172 -7.51 7.08 -1.19
N GLY A 173 -7.30 7.72 -0.04
CA GLY A 173 -7.63 7.18 1.28
C GLY A 173 -6.64 7.63 2.36
N ASN A 174 -6.85 7.15 3.58
CA ASN A 174 -5.98 7.47 4.71
C ASN A 174 -4.64 6.73 4.62
N VAL A 175 -3.55 7.44 4.85
CA VAL A 175 -2.19 6.88 4.86
C VAL A 175 -1.65 6.90 6.29
N TYR A 176 -1.31 5.72 6.84
CA TYR A 176 -0.69 5.59 8.16
C TYR A 176 0.80 5.28 8.00
N ILE A 177 1.64 6.10 8.61
CA ILE A 177 3.11 5.98 8.53
C ILE A 177 3.63 5.79 9.95
N SER A 178 4.21 4.62 10.22
CA SER A 178 4.79 4.27 11.53
C SER A 178 6.19 4.86 11.74
N GLY A 179 6.75 5.52 10.72
CA GLY A 179 8.06 6.16 10.73
C GLY A 179 7.97 7.68 10.55
N SER A 180 9.02 8.26 9.97
CA SER A 180 9.05 9.70 9.65
C SER A 180 8.80 9.94 8.17
N ILE A 181 8.21 11.10 7.86
CA ILE A 181 8.15 11.64 6.51
C ILE A 181 9.27 12.68 6.37
N TRP A 182 10.11 12.52 5.35
CA TRP A 182 11.12 13.50 4.97
C TRP A 182 10.77 14.10 3.62
N TYR A 183 10.58 15.41 3.56
CA TYR A 183 10.30 16.14 2.32
C TYR A 183 11.31 17.28 2.14
N ALA A 184 11.77 17.49 0.91
CA ALA A 184 12.84 18.46 0.62
C ALA A 184 12.34 19.91 0.49
N THR A 185 11.07 20.09 0.10
CA THR A 185 10.50 21.40 -0.16
C THR A 185 9.40 21.71 0.86
N ASN A 186 8.14 21.49 0.50
CA ASN A 186 6.99 21.95 1.28
C ASN A 186 5.95 20.86 1.47
N LEU A 187 5.26 20.91 2.60
CA LEU A 187 3.98 20.26 2.83
C LEU A 187 2.88 21.29 2.56
N VAL A 188 2.00 21.02 1.59
CA VAL A 188 0.92 21.93 1.20
C VAL A 188 -0.42 21.29 1.52
N THR A 189 -1.25 22.01 2.27
CA THR A 189 -2.63 21.61 2.60
C THR A 189 -3.60 22.40 1.74
N ASN A 190 -4.57 21.73 1.11
CA ASN A 190 -5.61 22.42 0.35
C ASN A 190 -6.48 23.25 1.31
N SER A 191 -6.69 24.53 0.98
CA SER A 191 -7.37 25.50 1.84
C SER A 191 -8.25 26.47 1.04
N ASP A 192 -8.63 26.09 -0.18
CA ASP A 192 -9.48 26.89 -1.08
C ASP A 192 -10.85 27.15 -0.44
N GLU A 193 -11.42 28.34 -0.61
CA GLU A 193 -12.73 28.71 -0.06
C GLU A 193 -13.82 27.75 -0.55
N LYS A 194 -13.74 27.29 -1.81
CA LYS A 194 -14.75 26.41 -2.42
C LYS A 194 -14.88 25.04 -1.75
N ILE A 195 -13.88 24.63 -0.97
CA ILE A 195 -13.88 23.35 -0.23
C ILE A 195 -14.19 23.54 1.26
N LYS A 196 -14.54 24.76 1.67
CA LYS A 196 -14.89 25.12 3.04
C LYS A 196 -16.37 25.50 3.11
N THR A 197 -16.94 25.33 4.29
CA THR A 197 -18.29 25.77 4.62
C THR A 197 -18.31 26.29 6.05
N ASN A 198 -19.34 27.04 6.44
CA ASN A 198 -19.48 27.63 7.79
C ASN A 198 -18.27 28.48 8.23
N ILE A 199 -17.69 29.24 7.30
CA ILE A 199 -16.54 30.12 7.59
C ILE A 199 -17.02 31.26 8.50
N LYS A 200 -16.42 31.35 9.70
CA LYS A 200 -16.67 32.40 10.70
C LYS A 200 -15.33 33.00 11.15
N PRO A 201 -15.29 34.28 11.54
CA PRO A 201 -14.09 34.87 12.12
C PRO A 201 -13.77 34.20 13.47
N LEU A 202 -12.47 34.03 13.76
CA LEU A 202 -12.01 33.69 15.10
C LEU A 202 -12.23 34.90 16.01
N THR A 203 -12.74 34.66 17.21
CA THR A 203 -13.01 35.71 18.19
C THR A 203 -11.98 35.68 19.32
N VAL A 204 -11.92 36.77 20.09
CA VAL A 204 -11.10 36.83 21.30
C VAL A 204 -11.46 35.71 22.28
N SER A 205 -12.73 35.32 22.41
CA SER A 205 -13.10 34.20 23.28
C SER A 205 -12.58 32.85 22.78
N ASP A 206 -12.39 32.68 21.47
CA ASP A 206 -11.82 31.45 20.90
C ASP A 206 -10.30 31.37 21.12
N ALA A 207 -9.65 32.50 21.40
CA ALA A 207 -8.18 32.66 21.47
C ALA A 207 -7.64 33.10 22.87
N SER A 208 -8.45 33.74 23.71
CA SER A 208 -8.01 34.42 24.95
C SER A 208 -7.98 33.49 26.15
N GLY A 209 -6.90 33.58 26.95
CA GLY A 209 -6.64 32.71 28.11
C GLY A 209 -5.94 31.40 27.75
N ILE A 210 -5.96 31.03 26.48
CA ILE A 210 -5.45 29.76 25.96
C ILE A 210 -3.94 29.64 26.06
N ILE A 211 -3.17 30.61 25.55
CA ILE A 211 -1.69 30.53 25.59
C ILE A 211 -1.19 30.38 27.03
N ALA A 212 -1.88 30.99 27.99
CA ALA A 212 -1.54 30.86 29.41
C ALA A 212 -1.88 29.48 30.00
N SER A 213 -2.88 28.79 29.45
CA SER A 213 -3.25 27.41 29.84
C SER A 213 -2.47 26.32 29.12
N LEU A 214 -1.81 26.63 27.99
CA LEU A 214 -0.98 25.66 27.29
C LEU A 214 0.28 25.40 28.11
N ASN A 215 0.62 24.12 28.27
CA ASN A 215 1.82 23.68 28.96
C ASN A 215 2.81 23.05 27.96
N PRO A 216 3.77 23.82 27.40
CA PRO A 216 4.79 23.26 26.54
C PRO A 216 5.68 22.30 27.35
N VAL A 217 5.82 21.06 26.85
CA VAL A 217 6.63 20.04 27.48
C VAL A 217 7.84 19.67 26.63
N LYS A 218 8.92 19.30 27.32
CA LYS A 218 10.09 18.66 26.71
C LYS A 218 10.03 17.16 27.02
N TYR A 219 10.14 16.31 25.99
CA TYR A 219 9.97 14.87 26.17
C TYR A 219 10.86 14.05 25.21
N ASN A 220 11.04 12.78 25.52
CA ASN A 220 11.63 11.79 24.64
C ASN A 220 10.57 10.74 24.27
N LEU A 221 10.66 10.17 23.07
CA LEU A 221 9.75 9.09 22.66
C LEU A 221 10.11 7.79 23.37
N LYS A 222 9.08 7.05 23.78
CA LYS A 222 9.24 5.67 24.27
C LYS A 222 9.44 4.72 23.10
N GLN A 223 10.31 3.72 23.27
CA GLN A 223 10.45 2.63 22.31
C GLN A 223 9.20 1.74 22.34
N ARG A 224 8.81 1.23 21.19
CA ARG A 224 7.79 0.18 21.09
C ARG A 224 8.49 -1.16 21.07
N GLU A 225 8.14 -2.04 21.98
CA GLU A 225 8.63 -3.41 21.98
C GLU A 225 7.72 -4.31 21.14
N ILE A 226 8.32 -5.24 20.41
CA ILE A 226 7.62 -6.27 19.64
C ILE A 226 8.14 -7.62 20.11
N THR A 227 7.23 -8.49 20.50
CA THR A 227 7.46 -9.93 20.62
C THR A 227 7.17 -10.58 19.27
N SER A 228 8.17 -11.22 18.66
CA SER A 228 7.91 -12.10 17.52
C SER A 228 7.21 -13.36 18.02
N VAL A 229 6.28 -13.88 17.22
CA VAL A 229 5.53 -15.11 17.52
C VAL A 229 6.48 -16.29 17.82
N ASP A 230 7.71 -16.26 17.26
CA ASP A 230 8.73 -17.30 17.41
C ASP A 230 9.91 -16.90 18.33
N SER A 231 9.81 -15.84 19.15
CA SER A 231 10.88 -15.50 20.11
C SER A 231 10.34 -15.03 21.45
N THR A 232 10.91 -15.58 22.53
CA THR A 232 10.59 -15.24 23.92
C THR A 232 11.20 -13.90 24.39
N SER A 233 12.00 -13.25 23.54
CA SER A 233 12.64 -11.96 23.84
C SER A 233 11.93 -10.81 23.11
N ALA A 234 11.48 -9.83 23.90
CA ALA A 234 11.02 -8.55 23.38
C ALA A 234 12.17 -7.81 22.70
N ARG A 235 11.95 -7.27 21.49
CA ARG A 235 12.92 -6.41 20.79
C ARG A 235 12.31 -5.05 20.50
N ASN A 236 13.14 -4.01 20.51
CA ASN A 236 12.72 -2.68 20.08
C ASN A 236 12.32 -2.71 18.60
N LEU A 237 11.18 -2.09 18.27
CA LEU A 237 10.70 -1.91 16.90
C LEU A 237 11.63 -1.00 16.10
N TYR A 238 12.20 0.00 16.75
CA TYR A 238 13.07 0.98 16.12
C TYR A 238 14.51 0.82 16.59
N ASP A 239 15.46 1.34 15.80
CA ASP A 239 16.85 1.39 16.21
C ASP A 239 17.00 2.23 17.50
N PRO A 240 17.46 1.63 18.62
CA PRO A 240 17.64 2.35 19.87
C PRO A 240 18.71 3.45 19.77
N ASN A 241 19.59 3.39 18.76
CA ASN A 241 20.61 4.39 18.51
C ASN A 241 20.15 5.56 17.65
N SER A 242 18.93 5.50 17.10
CA SER A 242 18.37 6.58 16.29
C SER A 242 18.29 7.89 17.07
N GLU A 243 18.77 8.97 16.46
CA GLU A 243 18.63 10.32 17.01
C GLU A 243 17.17 10.68 17.29
N PHE A 244 16.22 10.08 16.56
CA PHE A 244 14.80 10.35 16.71
C PHE A 244 14.25 10.03 18.10
N PHE A 245 14.83 9.03 18.78
CA PHE A 245 14.45 8.64 20.15
C PHE A 245 15.36 9.26 21.22
N LYS A 246 16.63 9.54 20.88
CA LYS A 246 17.60 10.14 21.81
C LYS A 246 17.43 11.66 21.98
N LYS A 247 17.10 12.38 20.90
CA LYS A 247 16.98 13.85 20.97
C LYS A 247 15.66 14.24 21.66
N PRO A 248 15.70 15.19 22.61
CA PRO A 248 14.49 15.71 23.20
C PRO A 248 13.64 16.42 22.14
N LYS A 249 12.34 16.25 22.25
CA LYS A 249 11.31 16.89 21.45
C LYS A 249 10.57 17.89 22.33
N TYR A 250 9.93 18.84 21.67
CA TYR A 250 9.14 19.88 22.30
C TYR A 250 7.74 19.84 21.69
N GLY A 251 6.72 19.97 22.52
CA GLY A 251 5.34 19.91 22.08
C GLY A 251 4.39 19.97 23.26
N PHE A 252 3.21 19.39 23.09
CA PHE A 252 2.14 19.35 24.08
C PHE A 252 1.67 17.92 24.33
N VAL A 253 1.07 17.70 25.50
CA VAL A 253 0.39 16.44 25.83
C VAL A 253 -1.03 16.48 25.26
N ALA A 254 -1.41 15.47 24.47
CA ALA A 254 -2.68 15.47 23.77
C ALA A 254 -3.90 15.43 24.71
N GLN A 255 -3.76 14.82 25.88
CA GLN A 255 -4.82 14.77 26.90
C GLN A 255 -5.10 16.17 27.49
N GLU A 256 -4.05 16.91 27.85
CA GLU A 256 -4.16 18.29 28.33
C GLU A 256 -4.74 19.19 27.22
N MET A 257 -4.28 18.99 25.98
CA MET A 257 -4.81 19.70 24.81
C MET A 257 -6.30 19.44 24.61
N LYS A 258 -6.78 18.22 24.87
CA LYS A 258 -8.18 17.84 24.66
C LYS A 258 -9.13 18.54 25.65
N GLU A 259 -8.66 18.86 26.85
CA GLU A 259 -9.44 19.61 27.85
C GLU A 259 -9.65 21.07 27.44
N VAL A 260 -8.68 21.66 26.74
CA VAL A 260 -8.71 23.07 26.31
C VAL A 260 -9.24 23.25 24.88
N TYR A 261 -8.76 22.43 23.95
CA TYR A 261 -9.16 22.38 22.53
C TYR A 261 -9.42 20.94 22.05
N PRO A 262 -10.61 20.39 22.34
CA PRO A 262 -10.97 19.06 21.88
C PRO A 262 -10.94 18.96 20.34
N ASP A 263 -11.25 20.04 19.62
CA ASP A 263 -11.31 20.07 18.16
C ASP A 263 -9.93 19.92 17.47
N LEU A 264 -8.85 20.16 18.21
CA LEU A 264 -7.47 19.97 17.72
C LEU A 264 -6.90 18.59 18.05
N VAL A 265 -7.65 17.75 18.76
CA VAL A 265 -7.20 16.42 19.19
C VAL A 265 -7.99 15.33 18.50
N TYR A 266 -7.27 14.52 17.73
CA TYR A 266 -7.84 13.39 16.99
C TYR A 266 -7.50 12.07 17.67
N THR A 267 -8.40 11.10 17.57
CA THR A 267 -8.16 9.72 18.02
C THR A 267 -7.84 8.85 16.81
N GLY A 268 -6.66 8.24 16.78
CA GLY A 268 -6.24 7.31 15.75
C GLY A 268 -6.97 5.97 15.84
N ASN A 269 -6.90 5.18 14.77
CA ASN A 269 -7.50 3.84 14.70
C ASN A 269 -6.90 2.85 15.72
N ASP A 270 -5.73 3.15 16.25
CA ASP A 270 -5.05 2.40 17.32
C ASP A 270 -5.42 2.90 18.73
N GLY A 271 -6.32 3.88 18.83
CA GLY A 271 -6.76 4.49 20.09
C GLY A 271 -5.84 5.60 20.62
N ASN A 272 -4.70 5.85 19.96
CA ASN A 272 -3.78 6.91 20.39
C ASN A 272 -4.32 8.30 20.02
N LEU A 273 -3.99 9.31 20.84
CA LEU A 273 -4.36 10.69 20.58
C LEU A 273 -3.26 11.43 19.80
N GLY A 274 -3.64 12.26 18.84
CA GLY A 274 -2.75 13.14 18.07
C GLY A 274 -3.26 14.58 18.09
N ILE A 275 -2.34 15.54 17.96
CA ILE A 275 -2.63 16.98 17.98
C ILE A 275 -2.44 17.56 16.57
N ASP A 276 -3.39 18.35 16.09
CA ASP A 276 -3.22 19.21 14.92
C ASP A 276 -2.47 20.51 15.31
N TYR A 277 -1.14 20.42 15.25
CA TYR A 277 -0.27 21.58 15.47
C TYR A 277 -0.44 22.69 14.43
N THR A 278 -0.95 22.38 13.24
CA THR A 278 -1.15 23.38 12.18
C THR A 278 -2.39 24.21 12.46
N GLY A 279 -3.45 23.57 12.97
CA GLY A 279 -4.66 24.23 13.46
C GLY A 279 -4.43 25.21 14.62
N LEU A 280 -3.37 25.02 15.42
CA LEU A 280 -2.96 25.98 16.47
C LEU A 280 -2.47 27.32 15.92
N ILE A 281 -1.92 27.36 14.71
CA ILE A 281 -1.30 28.56 14.14
C ILE A 281 -2.30 29.74 14.04
N PRO A 282 -3.48 29.61 13.39
CA PRO A 282 -4.43 30.71 13.29
C PRO A 282 -4.94 31.20 14.66
N ILE A 283 -5.04 30.30 15.65
CA ILE A 283 -5.41 30.66 17.04
C ILE A 283 -4.31 31.51 17.70
N MET A 284 -3.04 31.11 17.54
CA MET A 284 -1.90 31.89 18.04
C MET A 284 -1.86 33.27 17.39
N VAL A 285 -2.15 33.37 16.10
CA VAL A 285 -2.22 34.65 15.38
C VAL A 285 -3.28 35.56 15.99
N GLU A 286 -4.51 35.08 16.21
CA GLU A 286 -5.57 35.89 16.84
C GLU A 286 -5.18 36.32 18.26
N THR A 287 -4.52 35.44 19.03
CA THR A 287 -4.04 35.78 20.37
C THR A 287 -3.01 36.91 20.35
N ILE A 288 -2.07 36.90 19.39
CA ILE A 288 -1.07 37.96 19.20
C ILE A 288 -1.75 39.26 18.77
N GLN A 289 -2.75 39.19 17.90
CA GLN A 289 -3.52 40.38 17.49
C GLN A 289 -4.28 40.99 18.68
N GLU A 290 -4.87 40.17 19.53
CA GLU A 290 -5.53 40.63 20.77
C GLU A 290 -4.52 41.27 21.74
N GLN A 291 -3.36 40.64 21.92
CA GLN A 291 -2.29 41.23 22.72
C GLN A 291 -1.86 42.59 22.17
N GLN A 292 -1.75 42.73 20.85
CA GLN A 292 -1.42 44.00 20.21
C GLN A 292 -2.52 45.05 20.43
N ARG A 293 -3.80 44.68 20.40
CA ARG A 293 -4.91 45.59 20.74
C ARG A 293 -4.78 46.12 22.17
N LYS A 294 -4.53 45.24 23.14
CA LYS A 294 -4.32 45.61 24.55
C LYS A 294 -3.09 46.50 24.74
N ILE A 295 -1.98 46.23 24.04
CA ILE A 295 -0.79 47.08 24.08
C ILE A 295 -1.13 48.49 23.59
N ASN A 296 -1.80 48.61 22.45
CA ASN A 296 -2.19 49.91 21.89
C ASN A 296 -3.11 50.69 22.85
N GLU A 297 -4.05 50.01 23.50
CA GLU A 297 -4.93 50.60 24.51
C GLU A 297 -4.15 51.10 25.73
N LEU A 298 -3.24 50.29 26.26
CA LEU A 298 -2.37 50.66 27.39
C LEU A 298 -1.47 51.85 27.05
N GLU A 299 -0.86 51.87 25.86
CA GLU A 299 -0.05 53.00 25.41
C GLU A 299 -0.88 54.29 25.26
N ALA A 300 -2.13 54.18 24.79
CA ALA A 300 -3.03 55.33 24.71
C ALA A 300 -3.37 55.89 26.10
N LEU A 301 -3.61 55.01 27.08
CA LEU A 301 -3.83 55.39 28.47
C LEU A 301 -2.60 56.07 29.08
N ILE A 302 -1.40 55.51 28.87
CA ILE A 302 -0.14 56.09 29.34
C ILE A 302 0.06 57.49 28.76
N ARG A 303 -0.18 57.68 27.45
CA ARG A 303 -0.11 59.00 26.78
C ARG A 303 -1.09 60.01 27.37
N LYS A 304 -2.32 59.57 27.68
CA LYS A 304 -3.32 60.44 28.29
C LYS A 304 -2.90 60.88 29.69
N ILE A 305 -2.40 59.94 30.50
CA ILE A 305 -1.95 60.21 31.88
C ILE A 305 -0.74 61.15 31.88
N SER A 306 0.24 60.95 30.98
CA SER A 306 1.42 61.81 30.90
C SER A 306 1.08 63.25 30.51
N LEU A 307 0.12 63.44 29.61
CA LEU A 307 -0.39 64.78 29.26
C LEU A 307 -1.09 65.45 30.45
N GLN A 308 -1.85 64.69 31.25
CA GLN A 308 -2.52 65.22 32.45
C GLN A 308 -1.52 65.66 33.53
N LEU A 309 -0.49 64.85 33.80
CA LEU A 309 0.58 65.18 34.76
C LEU A 309 1.39 66.41 34.33
N GLY A 310 1.71 66.56 33.03
CA GLY A 310 2.41 67.74 32.51
C GLY A 310 1.59 69.04 32.55
N SER A 311 0.28 68.95 32.79
CA SER A 311 -0.63 70.10 32.88
C SER A 311 -0.99 70.49 34.33
N MET A 312 -0.48 69.79 35.34
CA MET A 312 -0.70 70.13 36.75
C MET A 312 0.23 71.30 37.16
N PRO A 313 -0.28 72.39 37.75
CA PRO A 313 0.56 73.48 38.25
C PRO A 313 1.50 72.99 39.36
N GLU A 314 2.75 73.45 39.38
CA GLU A 314 3.63 73.27 40.54
C GLU A 314 2.97 73.91 41.77
N GLU A 315 2.64 73.09 42.77
CA GLU A 315 2.27 73.59 44.10
C GLU A 315 3.49 74.34 44.68
N ARG A 316 3.35 75.66 44.79
CA ARG A 316 4.27 76.56 45.50
C ARG A 316 4.03 76.55 46.99
#